data_AF-A0A539D487-F1
#
_entry.id   AF-A0A539D487-F1
#
_cell.length_a   1.000
_cell.length_b   1.000
_cell.length_c   1.000
_cell.angle_alpha   90.00
_cell.angle_beta   90.00
_cell.angle_gamma   90.00
#
_symmetry.space_group_name_H-M   'P 1'
#
loop_
_entity.id
_entity.type
_entity.pdbx_description
1 polymer ?
#
loop_
_entity_poly.entity_id
_entity_poly.type
_entity_poly.pdbx_seq_one_letter_code
_entity_poly.pdbx_strand_id
1 'polypeptide(L)' 'MFTVAQCLAKAAELERRSGDGLPQDIADDYRGMALQWRRLAARARIQDRRTAAVALAAALARQP' A
#
# COMPACT_ATOMS: atom_id res chain seq x y z
N MET A 1 10.19 5.39 0.40
CA MET A 1 8.99 4.89 -0.31
C MET A 1 8.39 3.78 0.54
N PHE A 2 7.09 3.82 0.83
CA PHE A 2 6.46 2.75 1.63
C PHE A 2 6.33 1.47 0.83
N THR A 3 6.59 0.33 1.46
CA THR A 3 6.35 -0.98 0.84
C THR A 3 4.86 -1.29 0.80
N VAL A 4 4.45 -2.21 -0.08
CA VAL A 4 3.07 -2.71 -0.15
C VAL A 4 2.62 -3.21 1.24
N ALA A 5 3.48 -3.96 1.93
CA ALA A 5 3.18 -4.50 3.26
C ALA A 5 2.96 -3.41 4.31
N GLN A 6 3.80 -2.36 4.32
CA GLN A 6 3.64 -1.22 5.24
C GLN A 6 2.31 -0.50 5.01
N CYS A 7 1.95 -0.25 3.75
CA CYS A 7 0.70 0.41 3.40
C CYS A 7 -0.53 -0.42 3.83
N LEU A 8 -0.50 -1.73 3.61
CA LEU A 8 -1.61 -2.62 4.00
C LEU A 8 -1.72 -2.77 5.52
N ALA A 9 -0.61 -2.88 6.23
CA ALA A 9 -0.60 -2.93 7.69
C ALA A 9 -1.22 -1.66 8.29
N LYS A 10 -0.91 -0.49 7.72
CA LYS A 10 -1.49 0.78 8.17
C LYS A 10 -2.99 0.86 7.87
N ALA A 11 -3.44 0.41 6.70
CA ALA A 11 -4.86 0.34 6.38
C ALA A 11 -5.63 -0.53 7.39
N ALA A 12 -5.11 -1.72 7.72
CA ALA A 12 -5.73 -2.63 8.68
C ALA A 12 -5.74 -2.08 10.12
N GLU A 13 -4.72 -1.32 10.52
CA GLU A 13 -4.71 -0.59 11.80
C GLU A 13 -5.86 0.42 11.87
N LEU A 14 -6.06 1.21 10.81
CA LEU A 14 -7.08 2.24 10.76
C LEU A 14 -8.50 1.64 10.72
N GLU A 15 -8.69 0.53 10.01
CA GLU A 15 -9.97 -0.18 10.01
C GLU A 15 -10.34 -0.72 11.39
N ARG A 16 -9.36 -1.29 12.12
CA ARG A 16 -9.60 -1.73 13.50
C ARG A 16 -10.04 -0.56 14.39
N ARG A 17 -9.32 0.57 14.31
CA ARG A 17 -9.69 1.79 15.07
C ARG A 17 -11.09 2.29 14.73
N SER A 18 -11.51 2.20 13.47
CA SER A 18 -12.87 2.59 13.06
C SER A 18 -13.97 1.72 13.70
N GLY A 19 -13.63 0.56 14.26
CA GLY A 19 -14.55 -0.34 14.96
C GLY A 19 -14.57 -0.19 16.48
N ASP A 20 -13.69 0.61 17.08
CA ASP A 20 -13.50 0.70 18.54
C ASP A 20 -14.52 1.63 19.25
N GLY A 21 -15.78 1.63 18.79
CA GLY A 21 -16.87 2.40 19.43
C GLY A 21 -16.71 3.91 19.32
N LEU A 22 -15.98 4.40 18.31
CA LEU A 22 -15.82 5.82 18.03
C LEU A 22 -17.13 6.45 17.54
N PRO A 23 -17.31 7.77 17.73
CA PRO A 23 -18.30 8.55 17.01
C PRO A 23 -18.22 8.29 15.49
N GLN A 24 -19.38 8.30 14.84
CA GLN A 24 -19.49 7.85 13.45
C GLN A 24 -18.66 8.67 12.47
N ASP A 25 -18.56 9.98 12.67
CA ASP A 25 -17.72 10.89 11.89
C ASP A 25 -16.24 10.48 11.95
N ILE A 26 -15.73 10.20 13.16
CA ILE A 26 -14.36 9.76 13.37
C ILE A 26 -14.13 8.38 12.77
N ALA A 27 -15.09 7.46 12.92
CA ALA A 27 -15.01 6.13 12.33
C ALA A 27 -14.94 6.20 10.78
N ASP A 28 -15.73 7.08 10.17
CA ASP A 28 -15.74 7.28 8.72
C ASP A 28 -14.45 7.94 8.22
N ASP A 29 -13.87 8.88 8.99
CA ASP A 29 -12.54 9.42 8.71
C ASP A 29 -11.46 8.33 8.71
N TYR A 30 -11.46 7.45 9.71
CA TYR A 30 -10.52 6.32 9.77
C TYR A 30 -10.68 5.37 8.58
N ARG A 31 -11.92 5.07 8.16
CA ARG A 31 -12.19 4.28 6.95
C ARG A 31 -11.69 4.99 5.69
N GLY A 32 -11.92 6.30 5.58
CA GLY A 32 -11.43 7.14 4.49
C GLY A 32 -9.90 7.09 4.38
N MET A 33 -9.21 7.24 5.51
CA MET A 33 -7.74 7.10 5.57
C MET A 33 -7.29 5.68 5.19
N ALA A 34 -7.96 4.63 5.66
CA ALA A 34 -7.63 3.26 5.31
C ALA A 34 -7.71 3.01 3.80
N LEU A 35 -8.71 3.58 3.12
CA LEU A 35 -8.83 3.53 1.66
C LEU A 35 -7.66 4.21 0.94
N GLN A 36 -7.21 5.37 1.45
CA GLN A 36 -6.03 6.06 0.90
C GLN A 36 -4.77 5.19 1.02
N TRP A 37 -4.57 4.54 2.15
CA TRP A 37 -3.44 3.62 2.35
C TRP A 37 -3.50 2.39 1.44
N ARG A 38 -4.70 1.83 1.18
CA ARG A 38 -4.88 0.76 0.17
C ARG A 38 -4.53 1.21 -1.24
N ARG A 39 -4.93 2.41 -1.65
CA ARG A 39 -4.54 2.98 -2.95
C ARG A 39 -3.03 3.16 -3.04
N LEU A 40 -2.38 3.58 -1.95
CA LEU A 40 -0.93 3.68 -1.90
C LEU A 40 -0.25 2.32 -2.02
N ALA A 41 -0.80 1.27 -1.40
CA ALA A 41 -0.32 -0.11 -1.56
C ALA A 41 -0.39 -0.57 -3.03
N ALA A 42 -1.50 -0.27 -3.72
CA ALA A 42 -1.65 -0.59 -5.14
C ALA A 42 -0.59 0.12 -6.01
N ARG A 43 -0.32 1.40 -5.73
CA ARG A 43 0.73 2.16 -6.42
C ARG A 43 2.13 1.59 -6.14
N ALA A 44 2.42 1.26 -4.89
CA ALA A 44 3.69 0.65 -4.50
C ALA A 44 3.89 -0.69 -5.22
N ARG A 45 2.84 -1.50 -5.38
CA ARG A 45 2.89 -2.78 -6.11
C ARG A 45 3.19 -2.61 -7.60
N ILE A 46 2.60 -1.60 -8.23
CA ILE A 46 2.88 -1.29 -9.65
C ILE A 46 4.34 -0.86 -9.81
N GLN A 47 4.83 -0.01 -8.90
CA GLN A 47 6.22 0.44 -8.93
C GLN A 47 7.20 -0.72 -8.68
N ASP A 48 6.91 -1.60 -7.73
CA ASP A 48 7.72 -2.77 -7.42
C ASP A 48 7.87 -3.69 -8.65
N ARG A 49 6.77 -4.00 -9.33
CA ARG A 49 6.78 -4.76 -10.58
C ARG A 49 7.59 -4.09 -11.68
N ARG A 50 7.48 -2.77 -11.82
CA ARG A 50 8.24 -2.00 -12.81
C ARG A 50 9.73 -2.08 -12.52
N THR A 51 10.13 -1.91 -11.25
CA THR A 51 11.52 -2.04 -10.82
C THR A 51 12.06 -3.45 -11.12
N ALA A 52 11.30 -4.49 -10.79
CA ALA A 52 11.69 -5.87 -11.07
C ALA A 52 11.85 -6.15 -12.58
N ALA A 53 10.93 -5.64 -13.42
CA ALA A 53 11.01 -5.77 -14.87
C ALA A 53 12.25 -5.08 -15.46
N VAL A 54 12.58 -3.87 -14.97
CA VAL A 54 13.80 -3.15 -15.38
C VAL A 54 15.05 -3.92 -14.96
N ALA A 55 15.09 -4.44 -13.72
CA ALA A 55 16.21 -5.24 -13.24
C ALA A 55 16.41 -6.52 -14.08
N LEU A 56 15.32 -7.20 -14.44
CA LEU A 56 15.34 -8.38 -15.30
C LEU A 56 15.87 -8.05 -16.71
N ALA A 57 15.36 -6.98 -17.34
CA ALA A 57 15.81 -6.56 -18.66
C ALA A 57 17.31 -6.21 -18.66
N ALA A 58 17.77 -5.52 -17.60
CA ALA A 58 19.18 -5.20 -17.44
C ALA A 58 20.05 -6.44 -17.19
N ALA A 59 19.53 -7.49 -16.56
CA ALA A 59 20.25 -8.75 -16.38
C ALA A 59 20.36 -9.54 -17.69
N LEU A 60 19.29 -9.60 -18.48
CA LEU A 60 19.28 -10.25 -19.80
C LEU A 60 20.23 -9.57 -20.78
N ALA A 61 20.26 -8.23 -20.82
CA ALA A 61 21.18 -7.47 -21.67
C ALA A 61 22.66 -7.62 -21.29
N ARG A 62 22.96 -8.18 -20.11
CA ARG A 62 24.32 -8.44 -19.61
C ARG A 62 24.78 -9.88 -19.83
N GLN A 63 23.92 -10.76 -20.36
CA GLN A 63 24.33 -12.11 -20.76
C GLN A 63 24.92 -12.05 -22.17
N PRO A 64 26.12 -12.64 -22.40
CA PRO A 64 26.81 -12.60 -23.69
C PRO A 64 26.12 -13.44 -24.77
#